data_AF-A0A520IC67-F1
#
_entry.id   AF-A0A520IC67-F1
#
_cell.length_a   1.000
_cell.length_b   1.000
_cell.length_c   1.000
_cell.angle_alpha   90.00
_cell.angle_beta   90.00
_cell.angle_gamma   90.00
#
_symmetry.space_group_name_H-M   'P 1'
#
loop_
_entity.id
_entity.type
_entity.pdbx_description
1 polymer ?
#
loop_
_entity_poly.entity_id
_entity_poly.type
_entity_poly.pdbx_seq_one_letter_code
_entity_poly.pdbx_strand_id
1 'polypeptide(L)'
;MSALALFFLVLGLGLIAWLSARMRAARFRVGNTARFSSLPAHHGWYVALWTAIPPLLFLVGWSMVAPALVTDTVLASPAAVQLPPPGFDRASILSEARSLAEGRSFGAFHELARVLSPVYAAAQSRYDWIATALALLLTFAGGAFAFLRVRPGFGARTRVERIVMILLLGASLIAILTTVGIVASLLYESARFFSIVPITDFLFGTHWSPQVVDARDPGASLGAVPLFWGTFFIGAVIAMIVAIPFGLMSAIYLTQYAAPTTRKWMKPILEVLAGVPTVVYGYFAALTVAPAVRDFAVWIGISWASSESALAAGLVMGIMIIPFV
;
A
#
# COMPACT_ATOMS: atom_id res chain seq x y z
N MET A 1 -13.75 5.03 20.63
CA MET A 1 -13.57 6.03 19.55
C MET A 1 -12.89 5.35 18.39
N SER A 2 -13.17 5.73 17.13
CA SER A 2 -12.44 5.12 16.01
C SER A 2 -10.95 5.47 16.06
N ALA A 3 -10.09 4.56 15.58
CA ALA A 3 -8.65 4.78 15.54
C ALA A 3 -8.27 6.05 14.75
N LEU A 4 -9.01 6.32 13.66
CA LEU A 4 -8.86 7.56 12.87
C LEU A 4 -9.21 8.80 13.68
N ALA A 5 -10.30 8.78 14.46
CA ALA A 5 -10.67 9.90 15.30
C ALA A 5 -9.60 10.19 16.36
N LEU A 6 -9.02 9.15 16.97
CA LEU A 6 -7.92 9.29 17.92
C LEU A 6 -6.66 9.86 17.26
N PHE A 7 -6.32 9.40 16.06
CA PHE A 7 -5.19 9.90 15.29
C PHE A 7 -5.33 11.41 15.01
N PHE A 8 -6.48 11.84 14.48
CA PHE A 8 -6.73 13.26 14.22
C PHE A 8 -6.80 14.10 15.50
N LEU A 9 -7.32 13.54 16.60
CA LEU A 9 -7.35 14.22 17.90
C LEU A 9 -5.93 14.46 18.43
N VAL A 10 -5.05 13.46 18.37
CA VAL A 10 -3.65 13.59 18.77
C VAL A 10 -2.92 14.63 17.92
N LEU A 11 -3.14 14.63 16.60
CA LEU A 11 -2.56 15.64 15.71
C LEU A 11 -3.10 17.05 16.00
N GLY A 12 -4.41 17.18 16.25
CA GLY A 12 -5.05 18.44 16.63
C GLY A 12 -4.49 18.99 17.94
N LEU A 13 -4.36 18.14 18.97
CA LEU A 13 -3.72 18.51 20.23
C LEU A 13 -2.24 18.87 20.04
N GLY A 14 -1.53 18.17 19.15
CA GLY A 14 -0.16 18.51 18.75
C GLY A 14 -0.04 19.90 18.11
N LEU A 15 -1.00 20.28 17.26
CA LEU A 15 -1.05 21.61 16.65
C LEU A 15 -1.33 22.70 17.70
N ILE A 16 -2.26 22.47 18.62
CA ILE A 16 -2.54 23.39 19.73
C ILE A 16 -1.30 23.55 20.61
N ALA A 17 -0.60 22.46 20.91
CA ALA A 17 0.63 22.47 21.69
C ALA A 17 1.76 23.22 20.94
N TRP A 18 1.86 23.06 19.63
CA TRP A 18 2.79 23.81 18.76
C TRP A 18 2.55 25.32 18.84
N LEU A 19 1.29 25.75 18.62
CA LEU A 19 0.90 27.16 18.67
C LEU A 19 1.18 27.76 20.05
N SER A 20 0.80 27.05 21.11
CA SER A 20 0.98 27.49 22.50
C SER A 20 2.46 27.67 22.86
N ALA A 21 3.31 26.71 22.50
CA ALA A 21 4.74 26.77 22.76
C ALA A 21 5.45 27.83 21.90
N ARG A 22 5.03 28.00 20.64
CA ARG A 22 5.53 29.07 19.75
C ARG A 22 5.21 30.45 20.30
N MET A 23 3.98 30.67 20.75
CA MET A 23 3.56 31.95 21.35
C MET A 23 4.33 32.24 22.63
N ARG A 24 4.52 31.25 23.51
CA ARG A 24 5.33 31.40 24.73
C ARG A 24 6.79 31.75 24.41
N ALA A 25 7.39 31.06 23.44
CA ALA A 25 8.78 31.32 23.03
C ALA A 25 8.96 32.68 22.35
N ALA A 26 7.94 33.19 21.64
CA ALA A 26 7.97 34.53 21.06
C ALA A 26 8.00 35.62 22.14
N ARG A 27 7.30 35.42 23.27
CA ARG A 27 7.32 36.36 24.41
C ARG A 27 8.70 36.55 25.04
N PHE A 28 9.57 35.54 24.99
CA PHE A 28 10.94 35.67 25.52
C PHE A 28 11.78 36.71 24.79
N ARG A 29 11.40 37.07 23.56
CA ARG A 29 12.10 38.04 22.70
C ARG A 29 11.56 39.46 22.82
N VAL A 30 10.39 39.65 23.44
CA VAL A 30 9.81 40.98 23.62
C VAL A 30 10.63 41.72 24.67
N GLY A 31 11.26 42.83 24.29
CA GLY A 31 12.08 43.65 25.19
C GLY A 31 13.47 43.07 25.53
N ASN A 32 13.89 41.98 24.88
CA ASN A 32 15.19 41.33 25.14
C ASN A 32 16.04 41.22 23.87
N THR A 33 17.23 41.82 23.89
CA THR A 33 18.20 41.84 22.77
C THR A 33 19.20 40.68 22.82
N ALA A 34 19.11 39.80 23.82
CA ALA A 34 20.01 38.66 23.96
C ALA A 34 19.95 37.72 22.74
N ARG A 35 21.08 37.10 22.40
CA ARG A 35 21.14 36.05 21.37
C ARG A 35 20.50 34.77 21.91
N PHE A 36 19.47 34.27 21.23
CA PHE A 36 18.78 33.02 21.56
C PHE A 36 19.33 31.86 20.72
N SER A 37 19.39 30.66 21.31
CA SER A 37 19.88 29.44 20.66
C SER A 37 18.91 28.86 19.61
N SER A 38 17.63 29.25 19.59
CA SER A 38 16.61 28.67 18.71
C SER A 38 15.49 29.65 18.37
N LEU A 39 14.87 29.50 17.19
CA LEU A 39 13.70 30.29 16.80
C LEU A 39 12.44 29.79 17.53
N PRO A 40 11.42 30.65 17.78
CA PRO A 40 10.18 30.25 18.44
C PRO A 40 9.47 29.05 17.79
N ALA A 41 9.58 28.91 16.47
CA ALA A 41 9.03 27.77 15.73
C ALA A 41 9.64 26.42 16.16
N HIS A 42 10.93 26.37 16.52
CA HIS A 42 11.59 25.14 16.95
C HIS A 42 11.12 24.69 18.34
N HIS A 43 10.81 25.63 19.24
CA HIS A 43 10.16 25.31 20.52
C HIS A 43 8.75 24.76 20.30
N GLY A 44 8.00 25.34 19.35
CA GLY A 44 6.73 24.79 18.88
C GLY A 44 6.85 23.34 18.42
N TRP A 45 7.77 23.07 17.49
CA TRP A 45 8.00 21.72 16.95
C TRP A 45 8.43 20.73 18.02
N TYR A 46 9.31 21.13 18.94
CA TYR A 46 9.73 20.27 20.05
C TYR A 46 8.54 19.78 20.90
N VAL A 47 7.65 20.70 21.28
CA VAL A 47 6.47 20.36 22.07
C VAL A 47 5.46 19.54 21.26
N ALA A 48 5.25 19.89 19.99
CA ALA A 48 4.36 19.14 19.09
C ALA A 48 4.81 17.69 18.91
N LEU A 49 6.11 17.47 18.67
CA LEU A 49 6.67 16.12 18.49
C LEU A 49 6.53 15.27 19.75
N TRP A 50 6.78 15.83 20.94
CA TRP A 50 6.57 15.12 22.21
C TRP A 50 5.09 14.89 22.55
N THR A 51 4.20 15.73 22.03
CA THR A 51 2.74 15.56 22.19
C THR A 51 2.21 14.47 21.27
N ALA A 52 2.76 14.33 20.06
CA ALA A 52 2.24 13.41 19.05
C ALA A 52 2.98 12.06 18.98
N ILE A 53 4.31 12.02 19.05
CA ILE A 53 5.08 10.79 18.79
C ILE A 53 4.79 9.69 19.84
N PRO A 54 4.90 9.93 21.17
CA PRO A 54 4.66 8.89 22.15
C PRO A 54 3.27 8.23 22.07
N PRO A 55 2.14 8.97 22.00
CA PRO A 55 0.83 8.35 21.86
C PRO A 55 0.64 7.66 20.52
N LEU A 56 1.21 8.16 19.41
CA LEU A 56 1.14 7.47 18.13
C LEU A 56 1.92 6.14 18.16
N LEU A 57 3.11 6.11 18.75
CA LEU A 57 3.87 4.87 18.94
C LEU A 57 3.11 3.87 19.83
N PHE A 58 2.48 4.35 20.90
CA PHE A 58 1.61 3.53 21.74
C PHE A 58 0.44 2.95 20.95
N LEU A 59 -0.26 3.75 20.15
CA LEU A 59 -1.40 3.29 19.35
C LEU A 59 -0.99 2.24 18.31
N VAL A 60 0.20 2.37 17.70
CA VAL A 60 0.77 1.36 16.80
C VAL A 60 1.07 0.05 17.55
N GLY A 61 1.69 0.12 18.73
CA GLY A 61 1.91 -1.08 19.55
C GLY A 61 0.60 -1.71 20.02
N TRP A 62 -0.36 -0.88 20.43
CA TRP A 62 -1.68 -1.31 20.90
C TRP A 62 -2.49 -2.01 19.80
N SER A 63 -2.43 -1.54 18.55
CA SER A 63 -3.13 -2.19 17.44
C SER A 63 -2.64 -3.61 17.17
N MET A 64 -1.39 -3.93 17.52
CA MET A 64 -0.84 -5.28 17.40
C MET A 64 -1.25 -6.19 18.57
N VAL A 65 -1.41 -5.64 19.77
CA VAL A 65 -1.68 -6.41 21.00
C VAL A 65 -3.18 -6.55 21.30
N ALA A 66 -3.98 -5.52 21.00
CA ALA A 66 -5.40 -5.48 21.32
C ALA A 66 -6.22 -6.64 20.75
N PRO A 67 -6.03 -7.10 19.49
CA PRO A 67 -6.80 -8.23 18.96
C PRO A 67 -6.60 -9.53 19.76
N ALA A 68 -5.39 -9.75 20.29
CA ALA A 68 -5.09 -10.89 21.14
C ALA A 68 -5.79 -10.78 22.49
N LEU A 69 -5.70 -9.61 23.14
CA LEU A 69 -6.38 -9.35 24.42
C LEU A 69 -7.90 -9.47 24.33
N VAL A 70 -8.50 -8.92 23.27
CA VAL A 70 -9.94 -9.02 23.00
C VAL A 70 -10.33 -10.50 22.86
N THR A 71 -9.57 -11.26 22.08
CA THR A 71 -9.84 -12.70 21.90
C THR A 71 -9.74 -13.45 23.22
N ASP A 72 -8.71 -13.20 24.02
CA ASP A 72 -8.53 -13.84 25.33
C ASP A 72 -9.71 -13.57 26.28
N THR A 73 -10.19 -12.31 26.33
CA THR A 73 -11.39 -11.99 27.13
C THR A 73 -12.66 -12.65 26.64
N VAL A 74 -12.82 -12.84 25.33
CA VAL A 74 -13.97 -13.56 24.77
C VAL A 74 -13.87 -15.05 25.12
N LEU A 75 -12.68 -15.64 25.05
CA LEU A 75 -12.46 -17.05 25.40
C LEU A 75 -12.69 -17.34 26.89
N ALA A 76 -12.49 -16.35 27.75
CA ALA A 76 -12.82 -16.43 29.18
C ALA A 76 -14.34 -16.28 29.47
N SER A 77 -15.14 -15.88 28.48
CA SER A 77 -16.58 -15.66 28.68
C SER A 77 -17.37 -16.99 28.73
N PRO A 78 -18.49 -17.06 29.46
CA PRO A 78 -19.33 -18.26 29.50
C PRO A 78 -19.87 -18.68 28.12
N ALA A 79 -20.02 -17.74 27.19
CA ALA A 79 -20.45 -18.01 25.82
C ALA A 79 -19.42 -18.82 25.01
N ALA A 80 -18.15 -18.81 25.43
CA ALA A 80 -17.07 -19.55 24.77
C ALA A 80 -17.00 -21.02 25.18
N VAL A 81 -17.79 -21.48 26.15
CA VAL A 81 -17.81 -22.88 26.63
C VAL A 81 -18.23 -23.87 25.54
N GLN A 82 -19.08 -23.43 24.62
CA GLN A 82 -19.57 -24.25 23.50
C GLN A 82 -18.63 -24.25 22.29
N LEU A 83 -17.46 -23.60 22.39
CA LEU A 83 -16.51 -23.56 21.28
C LEU A 83 -15.89 -24.95 21.04
N PRO A 84 -15.65 -25.32 19.77
CA PRO A 84 -14.89 -26.52 19.43
C PRO A 84 -13.47 -26.51 20.05
N PRO A 85 -12.81 -27.68 20.11
CA PRO A 85 -11.39 -27.76 20.45
C PRO A 85 -10.54 -26.82 19.58
N PRO A 86 -9.35 -26.41 20.05
CA PRO A 86 -8.43 -25.59 19.26
C PRO A 86 -8.16 -26.21 17.89
N GLY A 87 -8.40 -25.46 16.83
CA GLY A 87 -8.33 -25.93 15.46
C GLY A 87 -8.93 -24.94 14.47
N PHE A 88 -9.01 -25.34 13.20
CA PHE A 88 -9.52 -24.50 12.12
C PHE A 88 -10.98 -24.06 12.35
N ASP A 89 -11.84 -24.97 12.81
CA ASP A 89 -13.26 -24.70 13.04
C ASP A 89 -13.49 -23.64 14.12
N ARG A 90 -12.70 -23.66 15.20
CA ARG A 90 -12.77 -22.61 16.22
C ARG A 90 -12.27 -21.27 15.66
N ALA A 91 -11.18 -21.29 14.89
CA ALA A 91 -10.61 -20.07 14.32
C ALA A 91 -11.55 -19.39 13.32
N SER A 92 -12.28 -20.17 12.50
CA SER A 92 -13.27 -19.64 11.56
C SER A 92 -14.44 -18.97 12.29
N ILE A 93 -14.99 -19.61 13.33
CA ILE A 93 -16.08 -19.05 14.16
C ILE A 93 -15.65 -17.76 14.84
N LEU A 94 -14.46 -17.71 15.44
CA LEU A 94 -13.97 -16.51 16.14
C LEU A 94 -13.68 -15.35 15.17
N SER A 95 -13.12 -15.65 13.99
CA SER A 95 -12.89 -14.66 12.94
C SER A 95 -14.21 -14.07 12.41
N GLU A 96 -15.21 -14.92 12.19
CA GLU A 96 -16.55 -14.51 11.78
C GLU A 96 -17.24 -13.66 12.85
N ALA A 97 -17.20 -14.08 14.11
CA ALA A 97 -17.76 -13.34 15.24
C ALA A 97 -17.13 -11.94 15.36
N ARG A 98 -15.81 -11.84 15.20
CA ARG A 98 -15.09 -10.55 15.19
C ARG A 98 -15.51 -9.67 14.00
N SER A 99 -15.63 -10.24 12.80
CA SER A 99 -16.07 -9.51 11.60
C SER A 99 -17.48 -8.94 11.77
N LEU A 100 -18.39 -9.71 12.37
CA LEU A 100 -19.74 -9.27 12.72
C LEU A 100 -19.74 -8.16 13.77
N ALA A 101 -18.91 -8.31 14.82
CA ALA A 101 -18.80 -7.32 15.88
C ALA A 101 -18.29 -5.95 15.37
N GLU A 102 -17.42 -5.95 14.37
CA GLU A 102 -16.91 -4.74 13.73
C GLU A 102 -17.82 -4.17 12.64
N GLY A 103 -18.95 -4.82 12.34
CA GLY A 103 -19.86 -4.41 11.27
C GLY A 103 -19.30 -4.61 9.85
N ARG A 104 -18.27 -5.47 9.70
CA ARG A 104 -17.66 -5.83 8.41
C ARG A 104 -18.42 -6.95 7.69
N SER A 105 -19.31 -7.66 8.39
CA SER A 105 -20.22 -8.68 7.85
C SER A 105 -21.65 -8.42 8.30
N PHE A 106 -22.63 -8.76 7.46
CA PHE A 106 -24.07 -8.63 7.74
C PHE A 106 -24.76 -9.96 8.07
N GLY A 107 -24.06 -11.09 7.91
CA GLY A 107 -24.62 -12.43 8.12
C GLY A 107 -23.60 -13.37 8.76
N ALA A 108 -24.11 -14.37 9.49
CA ALA A 108 -23.28 -15.40 10.10
C ALA A 108 -23.71 -16.79 9.61
N PHE A 109 -22.73 -17.56 9.15
CA PHE A 109 -22.83 -18.97 8.81
C PHE A 109 -22.88 -19.83 10.08
N HIS A 110 -22.14 -19.46 11.13
CA HIS A 110 -22.17 -20.16 12.41
C HIS A 110 -23.08 -19.45 13.42
N GLU A 111 -23.98 -20.19 14.07
CA GLU A 111 -24.83 -19.62 15.12
C GLU A 111 -24.01 -19.13 16.32
N LEU A 112 -22.97 -19.88 16.70
CA LEU A 112 -22.02 -19.48 17.75
C LEU A 112 -21.36 -18.13 17.46
N ALA A 113 -21.12 -17.79 16.18
CA ALA A 113 -20.56 -16.50 15.81
C ALA A 113 -21.54 -15.35 16.07
N ARG A 114 -22.87 -15.57 15.90
CA ARG A 114 -23.90 -14.58 16.26
C ARG A 114 -23.96 -14.35 17.77
N VAL A 115 -23.82 -15.43 18.56
CA VAL A 115 -23.84 -15.36 20.03
C VAL A 115 -22.58 -14.66 20.57
N LEU A 116 -21.42 -14.92 19.98
CA LEU A 116 -20.14 -14.33 20.39
C LEU A 116 -19.93 -12.91 19.87
N SER A 117 -20.56 -12.51 18.78
CA SER A 117 -20.47 -11.17 18.21
C SER A 117 -20.71 -10.02 19.22
N PRO A 118 -21.80 -10.00 20.01
CA PRO A 118 -22.01 -8.94 21.01
C PRO A 118 -20.96 -8.97 22.13
N VAL A 119 -20.42 -10.14 22.49
CA VAL A 119 -19.35 -10.29 23.48
C VAL A 119 -18.05 -9.69 22.93
N TYR A 120 -17.73 -9.98 21.66
CA TYR A 120 -16.61 -9.35 20.94
C TYR A 120 -16.78 -7.83 20.87
N ALA A 121 -17.97 -7.33 20.54
CA ALA A 121 -18.24 -5.89 20.46
C ALA A 121 -18.04 -5.19 21.81
N ALA A 122 -18.51 -5.80 22.91
CA ALA A 122 -18.31 -5.29 24.25
C ALA A 122 -16.84 -5.31 24.68
N ALA A 123 -16.13 -6.41 24.42
CA ALA A 123 -14.69 -6.53 24.70
C ALA A 123 -13.88 -5.51 23.89
N GLN A 124 -14.15 -5.40 22.59
CA GLN A 124 -13.51 -4.42 21.70
C GLN A 124 -13.73 -3.00 22.22
N SER A 125 -14.98 -2.63 22.54
CA SER A 125 -15.32 -1.31 23.08
C SER A 125 -14.53 -1.00 24.37
N ARG A 126 -14.42 -1.98 25.28
CA ARG A 126 -13.62 -1.82 26.52
C ARG A 126 -12.16 -1.53 26.21
N TYR A 127 -11.52 -2.31 25.35
CA TYR A 127 -10.11 -2.10 25.01
C TYR A 127 -9.88 -0.82 24.21
N ASP A 128 -10.83 -0.40 23.37
CA ASP A 128 -10.79 0.89 22.67
C ASP A 128 -10.85 2.07 23.65
N TRP A 129 -11.68 1.99 24.69
CA TRP A 129 -11.73 3.00 25.75
C TRP A 129 -10.44 3.08 26.56
N ILE A 130 -9.85 1.93 26.89
CA ILE A 130 -8.54 1.86 27.56
C ILE A 130 -7.47 2.51 26.67
N ALA A 131 -7.43 2.15 25.39
CA ALA A 131 -6.52 2.74 24.41
C ALA A 131 -6.66 4.26 24.34
N THR A 132 -7.91 4.74 24.26
CA THR A 132 -8.25 6.17 24.21
C THR A 132 -7.73 6.90 25.45
N ALA A 133 -8.02 6.37 26.65
CA ALA A 133 -7.59 6.98 27.91
C ALA A 133 -6.07 7.04 28.03
N LEU A 134 -5.37 5.95 27.70
CA LEU A 134 -3.91 5.88 27.73
C LEU A 134 -3.27 6.80 26.69
N ALA A 135 -3.78 6.82 25.45
CA ALA A 135 -3.28 7.69 24.40
C ALA A 135 -3.44 9.18 24.76
N LEU A 136 -4.60 9.57 25.31
CA LEU A 136 -4.82 10.94 25.77
C LEU A 136 -3.90 11.29 26.94
N LEU A 137 -3.74 10.39 27.92
CA LEU A 137 -2.82 10.59 29.04
C LEU A 137 -1.38 10.79 28.54
N LEU A 138 -0.91 9.96 27.61
CA LEU A 138 0.40 10.11 26.99
C LEU A 138 0.54 11.42 26.20
N THR A 139 -0.53 11.85 25.52
CA THR A 139 -0.56 13.12 24.77
C THR A 139 -0.38 14.30 25.72
N PHE A 140 -1.17 14.36 26.80
CA PHE A 140 -1.07 15.43 27.80
C PHE A 140 0.24 15.36 28.59
N ALA A 141 0.69 14.17 28.99
CA ALA A 141 1.94 14.00 29.71
C ALA A 141 3.15 14.42 28.86
N GLY A 142 3.21 13.98 27.60
CA GLY A 142 4.26 14.36 26.65
C GLY A 142 4.26 15.86 26.35
N GLY A 143 3.08 16.43 26.10
CA GLY A 143 2.91 17.87 25.89
C GLY A 143 3.31 18.70 27.10
N ALA A 144 2.84 18.35 28.31
CA ALA A 144 3.18 19.04 29.55
C ALA A 144 4.70 18.95 29.84
N PHE A 145 5.28 17.75 29.72
CA PHE A 145 6.71 17.53 29.92
C PHE A 145 7.56 18.40 29.00
N ALA A 146 7.24 18.46 27.70
CA ALA A 146 7.96 19.28 26.75
C ALA A 146 7.72 20.78 26.97
N PHE A 147 6.48 21.17 27.24
CA PHE A 147 6.09 22.57 27.47
C PHE A 147 6.76 23.17 28.72
N LEU A 148 6.91 22.38 29.80
CA LEU A 148 7.59 22.80 31.03
C LEU A 148 9.11 23.02 30.84
N ARG A 149 9.71 22.38 29.82
CA ARG A 149 11.13 22.52 29.47
C ARG A 149 11.44 23.70 28.54
N VAL A 150 10.41 24.36 27.98
CA VAL A 150 10.59 25.54 27.13
C VAL A 150 11.11 26.71 27.96
N ARG A 151 12.40 27.00 27.83
CA ARG A 151 13.13 28.09 28.51
C ARG A 151 13.99 28.87 27.50
N PRO A 152 14.36 30.14 27.78
CA PRO A 152 15.14 30.99 26.88
C PRO A 152 16.47 30.38 26.37
N GLY A 153 17.17 29.61 27.21
CA GLY A 153 18.44 28.95 26.84
C GLY A 153 18.30 27.51 26.32
N PHE A 154 17.07 27.02 26.09
CA PHE A 154 16.86 25.64 25.67
C PHE A 154 17.17 25.47 24.18
N GLY A 155 18.10 24.57 23.84
CA GLY A 155 18.46 24.22 22.47
C GLY A 155 17.39 23.37 21.76
N ALA A 156 16.22 23.95 21.49
CA ALA A 156 15.10 23.24 20.85
C ALA A 156 15.47 22.73 19.45
N ARG A 157 16.25 23.50 18.68
CA ARG A 157 16.69 23.13 17.33
C ARG A 157 17.41 21.78 17.30
N THR A 158 18.49 21.63 18.08
CA THR A 158 19.29 20.40 18.09
C THR A 158 18.49 19.18 18.56
N ARG A 159 17.52 19.37 19.45
CA ARG A 159 16.64 18.28 19.92
C ARG A 159 15.65 17.86 18.83
N VAL A 160 15.02 18.82 18.15
CA VAL A 160 14.12 18.55 17.02
C VAL A 160 14.87 17.87 15.88
N GLU A 161 16.03 18.40 15.49
CA GLU A 161 16.89 17.80 14.45
C GLU A 161 17.26 16.35 14.81
N ARG A 162 17.61 16.06 16.07
CA ARG A 162 17.91 14.70 16.51
C ARG A 162 16.68 13.77 16.43
N ILE A 163 15.49 14.24 16.83
CA ILE A 163 14.26 13.44 16.73
C ILE A 163 13.95 13.13 15.27
N VAL A 164 14.00 14.13 14.39
CA VAL A 164 13.75 13.97 12.96
C VAL A 164 14.79 13.03 12.33
N MET A 165 16.07 13.18 12.68
CA MET A 165 17.13 12.29 12.20
C MET A 165 16.89 10.83 12.62
N ILE A 166 16.49 10.58 13.87
CA ILE A 166 16.18 9.22 14.35
C ILE A 166 14.97 8.64 13.60
N LEU A 167 13.94 9.44 13.35
CA LEU A 167 12.76 9.02 12.57
C LEU A 167 13.14 8.67 11.13
N LEU A 168 13.93 9.52 10.47
CA LEU A 168 14.41 9.28 9.10
C LEU A 168 15.32 8.04 9.02
N LEU A 169 16.19 7.85 10.01
CA LEU A 169 17.05 6.66 10.10
C LEU A 169 16.22 5.39 10.34
N GLY A 170 15.20 5.46 11.20
CA GLY A 170 14.27 4.35 11.41
C GLY A 170 13.50 4.00 10.13
N ALA A 171 12.98 5.01 9.42
CA ALA A 171 12.28 4.82 8.17
C ALA A 171 13.18 4.22 7.07
N SER A 172 14.42 4.71 6.93
CA SER A 172 15.36 4.16 5.96
C SER A 172 15.80 2.74 6.31
N LEU A 173 16.00 2.44 7.60
CA LEU A 173 16.32 1.09 8.06
C LEU A 173 15.18 0.11 7.76
N ILE A 174 13.93 0.48 8.03
CA ILE A 174 12.76 -0.35 7.68
C ILE A 174 12.70 -0.60 6.17
N ALA A 175 12.92 0.44 5.35
CA ALA A 175 12.95 0.28 3.89
C ALA A 175 14.05 -0.67 3.43
N ILE A 176 15.28 -0.53 3.94
CA ILE A 176 16.40 -1.41 3.62
C ILE A 176 16.10 -2.85 4.07
N LEU A 177 15.63 -3.06 5.30
CA LEU A 177 15.28 -4.38 5.82
C LEU A 177 14.15 -5.03 5.01
N THR A 178 13.17 -4.24 4.55
CA THR A 178 12.08 -4.73 3.70
C THR A 178 12.62 -5.17 2.35
N THR A 179 13.47 -4.37 1.71
CA THR A 179 14.11 -4.74 0.43
C THR A 179 14.97 -5.99 0.56
N VAL A 180 15.81 -6.06 1.61
CA VAL A 180 16.61 -7.26 1.90
C VAL A 180 15.70 -8.47 2.16
N GLY A 181 14.61 -8.28 2.90
CA GLY A 181 13.62 -9.33 3.15
C GLY A 181 12.95 -9.83 1.87
N ILE A 182 12.55 -8.94 0.96
CA ILE A 182 11.98 -9.30 -0.34
C ILE A 182 13.00 -10.06 -1.17
N VAL A 183 14.24 -9.58 -1.28
CA VAL A 183 15.29 -10.26 -2.03
C VAL A 183 15.60 -11.63 -1.44
N ALA A 184 15.76 -11.73 -0.12
CA ALA A 184 16.02 -13.00 0.56
C ALA A 184 14.84 -13.98 0.39
N SER A 185 13.60 -13.49 0.48
CA SER A 185 12.40 -14.30 0.25
C SER A 185 12.33 -14.82 -1.20
N LEU A 186 12.61 -13.96 -2.18
CA LEU A 186 12.63 -14.37 -3.59
C LEU A 186 13.74 -15.39 -3.86
N LEU A 187 14.95 -15.17 -3.33
CA LEU A 187 16.06 -16.12 -3.45
C LEU A 187 15.73 -17.46 -2.80
N TYR A 188 15.13 -17.46 -1.61
CA TYR A 188 14.75 -18.68 -0.90
C TYR A 188 13.68 -19.47 -1.67
N GLU A 189 12.60 -18.81 -2.11
CA GLU A 189 11.54 -19.46 -2.87
C GLU A 189 12.03 -19.91 -4.26
N SER A 190 12.89 -19.13 -4.93
CA SER A 190 13.53 -19.57 -6.19
C SER A 190 14.45 -20.77 -5.98
N ALA A 191 15.25 -20.81 -4.90
CA ALA A 191 16.11 -21.96 -4.61
C ALA A 191 15.28 -23.23 -4.34
N ARG A 192 14.17 -23.09 -3.60
CA ARG A 192 13.21 -24.17 -3.37
C ARG A 192 12.49 -24.60 -4.65
N PHE A 193 12.18 -23.67 -5.55
CA PHE A 193 11.63 -23.99 -6.85
C PHE A 193 12.61 -24.81 -7.70
N PHE A 194 13.87 -24.38 -7.78
CA PHE A 194 14.89 -25.07 -8.58
C PHE A 194 15.40 -26.38 -7.97
N SER A 195 15.05 -26.70 -6.72
CA SER A 195 15.25 -28.04 -6.16
C SER A 195 14.21 -29.05 -6.64
N ILE A 196 13.07 -28.57 -7.16
CA ILE A 196 11.97 -29.39 -7.69
C ILE A 196 12.02 -29.40 -9.23
N VAL A 197 12.29 -28.25 -9.85
CA VAL A 197 12.34 -28.07 -11.30
C VAL A 197 13.79 -27.84 -11.74
N PRO A 198 14.36 -28.70 -12.60
CA PRO A 198 15.69 -28.48 -13.15
C PRO A 198 15.79 -27.12 -13.87
N ILE A 199 16.88 -26.40 -13.64
CA ILE A 199 17.11 -25.07 -14.25
C ILE A 199 17.08 -25.16 -15.78
N THR A 200 17.56 -26.26 -16.37
CA THR A 200 17.54 -26.49 -17.82
C THR A 200 16.13 -26.57 -18.37
N ASP A 201 15.24 -27.29 -17.68
CA ASP A 201 13.86 -27.50 -18.11
C ASP A 201 13.06 -26.22 -17.97
N PHE A 202 13.35 -25.44 -16.92
CA PHE A 202 12.81 -24.09 -16.80
C PHE A 202 13.32 -23.15 -17.91
N LEU A 203 14.63 -23.03 -18.13
CA LEU A 203 15.17 -22.04 -19.07
C LEU A 203 14.88 -22.36 -20.54
N PHE A 204 14.87 -23.65 -20.92
CA PHE A 204 14.72 -24.08 -22.30
C PHE A 204 13.36 -24.73 -22.60
N GLY A 205 12.52 -24.96 -21.59
CA GLY A 205 11.19 -25.53 -21.78
C GLY A 205 10.29 -24.64 -22.62
N THR A 206 9.55 -25.25 -23.55
CA THR A 206 8.68 -24.58 -24.53
C THR A 206 7.21 -24.57 -24.15
N HIS A 207 6.86 -25.14 -23.00
CA HIS A 207 5.48 -25.22 -22.53
C HIS A 207 5.36 -24.48 -21.20
N TRP A 208 4.37 -23.59 -21.12
CA TRP A 208 4.02 -22.85 -19.90
C TRP A 208 2.57 -23.14 -19.54
N SER A 209 2.35 -24.01 -18.57
CA SER A 209 1.04 -24.36 -18.03
C SER A 209 1.11 -24.63 -16.51
N PRO A 210 1.21 -23.57 -15.69
CA PRO A 210 1.32 -23.72 -14.23
C PRO A 210 0.07 -24.31 -13.56
N GLN A 211 -1.03 -24.51 -14.30
CA GLN A 211 -2.27 -25.11 -13.81
C GLN A 211 -2.25 -26.64 -13.87
N VAL A 212 -1.38 -27.23 -14.71
CA VAL A 212 -1.31 -28.67 -14.95
C VAL A 212 0.11 -29.14 -14.71
N VAL A 213 0.54 -29.13 -13.45
CA VAL A 213 1.86 -29.60 -13.04
C VAL A 213 1.77 -31.11 -12.76
N ASP A 214 2.49 -31.92 -13.54
CA ASP A 214 2.63 -33.34 -13.25
C ASP A 214 3.52 -33.53 -12.02
N ALA A 215 3.06 -34.31 -11.04
CA ALA A 215 3.83 -34.62 -9.84
C ALA A 215 5.08 -35.47 -10.14
N ARG A 216 5.12 -36.18 -11.27
CA ARG A 216 6.24 -37.03 -11.70
C ARG A 216 7.30 -36.25 -12.49
N ASP A 217 6.89 -35.22 -13.19
CA ASP A 217 7.78 -34.32 -13.93
C ASP A 217 7.25 -32.88 -13.89
N PRO A 218 7.53 -32.16 -12.79
CA PRO A 218 7.08 -30.78 -12.65
C PRO A 218 7.68 -29.84 -13.70
N GLY A 219 8.87 -30.15 -14.23
CA GLY A 219 9.61 -29.30 -15.17
C GLY A 219 9.00 -29.23 -16.57
N ALA A 220 8.32 -30.29 -17.01
CA ALA A 220 7.73 -30.37 -18.35
C ALA A 220 6.71 -29.27 -18.69
N SER A 221 6.06 -28.68 -17.66
CA SER A 221 5.00 -27.67 -17.82
C SER A 221 5.42 -26.24 -17.45
N LEU A 222 6.65 -26.06 -16.95
CA LEU A 222 7.12 -24.82 -16.32
C LEU A 222 8.27 -24.18 -17.10
N GLY A 223 8.23 -24.23 -18.43
CA GLY A 223 9.22 -23.63 -19.32
C GLY A 223 9.07 -22.12 -19.48
N ALA A 224 10.18 -21.39 -19.37
CA ALA A 224 10.24 -19.93 -19.43
C ALA A 224 10.33 -19.37 -20.87
N VAL A 225 10.65 -20.20 -21.87
CA VAL A 225 10.81 -19.73 -23.27
C VAL A 225 9.55 -19.03 -23.78
N PRO A 226 8.32 -19.54 -23.59
CA PRO A 226 7.10 -18.84 -24.02
C PRO A 226 6.90 -17.50 -23.31
N LEU A 227 7.38 -17.34 -22.07
CA LEU A 227 7.27 -16.09 -21.32
C LEU A 227 8.20 -15.03 -21.90
N PHE A 228 9.48 -15.38 -22.10
CA PHE A 228 10.45 -14.49 -22.72
C PHE A 228 10.04 -14.12 -24.14
N TRP A 229 9.63 -15.13 -24.91
CA TRP A 229 9.15 -14.93 -26.27
C TRP A 229 7.88 -14.08 -26.30
N GLY A 230 6.93 -14.31 -25.39
CA GLY A 230 5.72 -13.51 -25.25
C GLY A 230 6.04 -12.04 -24.96
N THR A 231 6.91 -11.76 -23.98
CA THR A 231 7.34 -10.38 -23.68
C THR A 231 8.04 -9.73 -24.87
N PHE A 232 8.98 -10.42 -25.50
CA PHE A 232 9.70 -9.91 -26.66
C PHE A 232 8.75 -9.64 -27.84
N PHE A 233 7.90 -10.62 -28.18
CA PHE A 233 7.02 -10.54 -29.33
C PHE A 233 5.91 -9.49 -29.14
N ILE A 234 5.26 -9.46 -27.97
CA ILE A 234 4.21 -8.48 -27.67
C ILE A 234 4.80 -7.07 -27.58
N GLY A 235 5.85 -6.89 -26.76
CA GLY A 235 6.39 -5.57 -26.42
C GLY A 235 7.38 -5.04 -27.45
N ALA A 236 8.42 -5.81 -27.76
CA ALA A 236 9.50 -5.32 -28.62
C ALA A 236 9.13 -5.36 -30.12
N VAL A 237 8.29 -6.30 -30.54
CA VAL A 237 7.91 -6.44 -31.95
C VAL A 237 6.58 -5.75 -32.23
N ILE A 238 5.46 -6.29 -31.74
CA ILE A 238 4.12 -5.82 -32.13
C ILE A 238 3.88 -4.40 -31.64
N ALA A 239 4.11 -4.13 -30.36
CA ALA A 239 3.84 -2.81 -29.80
C ALA A 239 4.71 -1.72 -30.44
N MET A 240 5.98 -2.01 -30.77
CA MET A 240 6.87 -1.04 -31.44
C MET A 240 6.49 -0.80 -32.90
N ILE A 241 6.05 -1.84 -33.62
CA ILE A 241 5.53 -1.68 -35.00
C ILE A 241 4.32 -0.73 -35.03
N VAL A 242 3.53 -0.67 -33.96
CA VAL A 242 2.43 0.29 -33.83
C VAL A 242 2.95 1.64 -33.30
N ALA A 243 3.64 1.63 -32.18
CA ALA A 243 4.00 2.86 -31.47
C ALA A 243 4.96 3.74 -32.26
N ILE A 244 5.96 3.16 -32.93
CA ILE A 244 7.00 3.96 -33.61
C ILE A 244 6.41 4.74 -34.78
N PRO A 245 5.69 4.13 -35.75
CA PRO A 245 5.13 4.90 -36.87
C PRO A 245 4.11 5.94 -36.40
N PHE A 246 3.18 5.56 -35.51
CA PHE A 246 2.13 6.49 -35.08
C PHE A 246 2.66 7.59 -34.15
N GLY A 247 3.53 7.26 -33.20
CA GLY A 247 4.14 8.22 -32.29
C GLY A 247 5.05 9.20 -33.02
N LEU A 248 6.00 8.70 -33.82
CA LEU A 248 6.93 9.54 -34.58
C LEU A 248 6.20 10.45 -35.57
N MET A 249 5.23 9.92 -36.32
CA MET A 249 4.48 10.74 -37.28
C MET A 249 3.60 11.77 -36.58
N SER A 250 3.00 11.43 -35.44
CA SER A 250 2.24 12.39 -34.62
C SER A 250 3.16 13.50 -34.10
N ALA A 251 4.36 13.16 -33.64
CA ALA A 251 5.36 14.12 -33.17
C ALA A 251 5.83 15.05 -34.30
N ILE A 252 6.18 14.50 -35.47
CA ILE A 252 6.58 15.28 -36.64
C ILE A 252 5.45 16.20 -37.08
N TYR A 253 4.22 15.69 -37.22
CA TYR A 253 3.07 16.50 -37.62
C TYR A 253 2.82 17.65 -36.64
N LEU A 254 2.77 17.37 -35.34
CA LEU A 254 2.47 18.38 -34.32
C LEU A 254 3.58 19.42 -34.09
N THR A 255 4.80 19.13 -34.53
CA THR A 255 5.93 20.05 -34.39
C THR A 255 6.20 20.84 -35.67
N GLN A 256 6.07 20.23 -36.85
CA GLN A 256 6.48 20.83 -38.12
C GLN A 256 5.31 21.31 -38.98
N TYR A 257 4.14 20.68 -38.90
CA TYR A 257 3.06 20.90 -39.88
C TYR A 257 1.75 21.40 -39.27
N ALA A 258 1.47 21.12 -37.99
CA ALA A 258 0.18 21.41 -37.38
C ALA A 258 -0.03 22.91 -37.16
N ALA A 259 -1.19 23.41 -37.60
CA ALA A 259 -1.65 24.75 -37.26
C ALA A 259 -1.77 24.94 -35.73
N PRO A 260 -1.61 26.17 -35.20
CA PRO A 260 -1.63 26.42 -33.76
C PRO A 260 -2.88 25.91 -33.03
N THR A 261 -4.04 25.95 -33.70
CA THR A 261 -5.31 25.45 -33.18
C THR A 261 -5.33 23.92 -33.07
N THR A 262 -4.86 23.20 -34.09
CA THR A 262 -4.75 21.73 -34.06
C THR A 262 -3.81 21.28 -32.96
N ARG A 263 -2.65 21.94 -32.83
CA ARG A 263 -1.67 21.64 -31.77
C ARG A 263 -2.25 21.85 -30.37
N LYS A 264 -3.02 22.92 -30.17
CA LYS A 264 -3.68 23.25 -28.89
C LYS A 264 -4.62 22.13 -28.41
N TRP A 265 -5.29 21.44 -29.31
CA TRP A 265 -6.21 20.34 -28.96
C TRP A 265 -5.55 18.97 -28.93
N MET A 266 -4.73 18.66 -29.94
CA MET A 266 -4.16 17.31 -30.08
C MET A 266 -3.10 17.01 -29.02
N LYS A 267 -2.29 18.00 -28.64
CA LYS A 267 -1.23 17.79 -27.64
C LYS A 267 -1.79 17.34 -26.28
N PRO A 268 -2.79 18.02 -25.68
CA PRO A 268 -3.45 17.53 -24.47
C PRO A 268 -4.08 16.15 -24.62
N ILE A 269 -4.69 15.83 -25.77
CA ILE A 269 -5.31 14.50 -25.99
C ILE A 269 -4.24 13.40 -25.92
N LEU A 270 -3.08 13.60 -26.55
CA LEU A 270 -1.96 12.65 -26.46
C LEU A 270 -1.40 12.54 -25.04
N GLU A 271 -1.30 13.67 -24.32
CA GLU A 271 -0.86 13.67 -22.91
C GLU A 271 -1.86 12.95 -21.99
N VAL A 272 -3.17 13.05 -22.27
CA VAL A 272 -4.21 12.31 -21.54
C VAL A 272 -4.09 10.80 -21.76
N LEU A 273 -3.73 10.35 -22.96
CA LEU A 273 -3.47 8.93 -23.22
C LEU A 273 -2.33 8.39 -22.33
N ALA A 274 -1.27 9.17 -22.10
CA ALA A 274 -0.20 8.78 -21.16
C ALA A 274 -0.66 8.74 -19.69
N GLY A 275 -1.69 9.51 -19.34
CA GLY A 275 -2.23 9.59 -17.98
C GLY A 275 -3.20 8.46 -17.60
N VAL A 276 -3.63 7.65 -18.57
CA VAL A 276 -4.55 6.53 -18.30
C VAL A 276 -3.79 5.42 -17.54
N PRO A 277 -4.31 4.94 -16.39
CA PRO A 277 -3.66 3.88 -15.64
C PRO A 277 -3.50 2.60 -16.47
N THR A 278 -2.33 1.96 -16.39
CA THR A 278 -2.03 0.74 -17.15
C THR A 278 -3.02 -0.41 -16.90
N VAL A 279 -3.58 -0.50 -15.70
CA VAL A 279 -4.63 -1.47 -15.35
C VAL A 279 -5.90 -1.27 -16.18
N VAL A 280 -6.27 -0.02 -16.49
CA VAL A 280 -7.43 0.29 -17.32
C VAL A 280 -7.19 -0.19 -18.75
N TYR A 281 -5.99 0.04 -19.30
CA TYR A 281 -5.60 -0.50 -20.61
C TYR A 281 -5.64 -2.03 -20.63
N GLY A 282 -5.14 -2.69 -19.58
CA GLY A 282 -5.19 -4.16 -19.48
C GLY A 282 -6.61 -4.71 -19.48
N TYR A 283 -7.52 -4.11 -18.71
CA TYR A 283 -8.92 -4.54 -18.66
C TYR A 283 -9.66 -4.27 -19.97
N PHE A 284 -9.42 -3.10 -20.59
CA PHE A 284 -9.96 -2.75 -21.90
C PHE A 284 -9.43 -3.68 -23.01
N ALA A 285 -8.14 -4.05 -22.95
CA ALA A 285 -7.54 -5.00 -23.86
C ALA A 285 -8.25 -6.36 -23.79
N ALA A 286 -8.43 -6.89 -22.57
CA ALA A 286 -9.00 -8.22 -22.37
C ALA A 286 -10.50 -8.29 -22.73
N LEU A 287 -11.29 -7.28 -22.36
CA LEU A 287 -12.75 -7.34 -22.51
C LEU A 287 -13.28 -6.76 -23.82
N THR A 288 -12.53 -5.88 -24.47
CA THR A 288 -13.00 -5.18 -25.67
C THR A 288 -12.13 -5.49 -26.87
N VAL A 289 -10.83 -5.21 -26.79
CA VAL A 289 -9.95 -5.30 -27.97
C VAL A 289 -9.69 -6.75 -28.34
N ALA A 290 -9.45 -7.63 -27.39
CA ALA A 290 -9.12 -9.01 -27.68
C ALA A 290 -10.29 -9.82 -28.29
N PRO A 291 -11.55 -9.67 -27.82
CA PRO A 291 -12.71 -10.21 -28.53
C PRO A 291 -12.85 -9.59 -29.93
N ALA A 292 -12.70 -8.27 -30.08
CA ALA A 292 -12.81 -7.62 -31.39
C ALA A 292 -11.77 -8.12 -32.40
N VAL A 293 -10.52 -8.28 -31.98
CA VAL A 293 -9.42 -8.83 -32.81
C VAL A 293 -9.70 -10.29 -33.18
N ARG A 294 -10.18 -11.09 -32.23
CA ARG A 294 -10.59 -12.48 -32.48
C ARG A 294 -11.72 -12.55 -33.49
N ASP A 295 -12.79 -11.80 -33.30
CA ASP A 295 -13.99 -11.87 -34.14
C ASP A 295 -13.68 -11.39 -35.56
N PHE A 296 -12.84 -10.36 -35.70
CA PHE A 296 -12.30 -9.94 -36.99
C PHE A 296 -11.48 -11.05 -37.66
N ALA A 297 -10.60 -11.73 -36.91
CA ALA A 297 -9.80 -12.83 -37.43
C ALA A 297 -10.67 -14.01 -37.89
N VAL A 298 -11.70 -14.38 -37.12
CA VAL A 298 -12.67 -15.42 -37.52
C VAL A 298 -13.42 -15.01 -38.79
N TRP A 299 -13.82 -13.73 -38.89
CA TRP A 299 -14.52 -13.21 -40.06
C TRP A 299 -13.69 -13.29 -41.35
N ILE A 300 -12.37 -13.05 -41.28
CA ILE A 300 -11.46 -13.21 -42.44
C ILE A 300 -11.03 -14.67 -42.68
N GLY A 301 -11.62 -15.64 -41.99
CA GLY A 301 -11.41 -17.08 -42.22
C GLY A 301 -10.42 -17.77 -41.27
N ILE A 302 -9.92 -17.08 -40.23
CA ILE A 302 -9.01 -17.65 -39.24
C ILE A 302 -9.83 -18.27 -38.10
N SER A 303 -10.31 -19.49 -38.30
CA SER A 303 -11.22 -20.19 -37.36
C SER A 303 -10.61 -20.52 -35.99
N TRP A 304 -9.28 -20.60 -35.88
CA TRP A 304 -8.56 -20.90 -34.64
C TRP A 304 -8.18 -19.65 -33.81
N ALA A 305 -8.73 -18.48 -34.14
CA ALA A 305 -8.37 -17.24 -33.44
C ALA A 305 -8.83 -17.28 -31.97
N SER A 306 -7.93 -16.84 -31.08
CA SER A 306 -8.15 -16.77 -29.63
C SER A 306 -8.11 -15.33 -29.13
N SER A 307 -8.92 -15.04 -28.12
CA SER A 307 -8.87 -13.79 -27.35
C SER A 307 -7.61 -13.71 -26.47
N GLU A 308 -6.85 -14.78 -26.33
CA GLU A 308 -5.53 -14.77 -25.67
C GLU A 308 -4.38 -14.50 -26.66
N SER A 309 -4.67 -13.89 -27.82
CA SER A 309 -3.65 -13.63 -28.83
C SER A 309 -2.67 -12.52 -28.43
N ALA A 310 -1.39 -12.74 -28.73
CA ALA A 310 -0.32 -11.74 -28.56
C ALA A 310 -0.57 -10.45 -29.35
N LEU A 311 -1.28 -10.55 -30.48
CA LEU A 311 -1.63 -9.42 -31.33
C LEU A 311 -2.51 -8.40 -30.60
N ALA A 312 -3.58 -8.87 -29.94
CA ALA A 312 -4.48 -7.98 -29.20
C ALA A 312 -3.75 -7.25 -28.07
N ALA A 313 -2.93 -7.97 -27.29
CA ALA A 313 -2.13 -7.40 -26.23
C ALA A 313 -1.10 -6.38 -26.77
N GLY A 314 -0.41 -6.72 -27.86
CA GLY A 314 0.62 -5.87 -28.48
C GLY A 314 0.05 -4.61 -29.11
N LEU A 315 -1.14 -4.67 -29.73
CA LEU A 315 -1.82 -3.50 -30.28
C LEU A 315 -2.16 -2.47 -29.19
N VAL A 316 -2.76 -2.92 -28.08
CA VAL A 316 -3.12 -2.01 -26.98
C VAL A 316 -1.88 -1.44 -26.30
N MET A 317 -0.87 -2.28 -26.08
CA MET A 317 0.42 -1.84 -25.55
C MET A 317 1.09 -0.82 -26.49
N GLY A 318 1.01 -1.01 -27.81
CA GLY A 318 1.50 -0.06 -28.79
C GLY A 318 0.82 1.30 -28.69
N ILE A 319 -0.52 1.33 -28.58
CA ILE A 319 -1.29 2.56 -28.39
C ILE A 319 -0.90 3.28 -27.10
N MET A 320 -0.71 2.52 -26.02
CA MET A 320 -0.26 3.07 -24.73
C MET A 320 1.14 3.70 -24.83
N ILE A 321 2.01 3.18 -25.70
CA ILE A 321 3.38 3.67 -25.88
C ILE A 321 3.44 4.92 -26.78
N ILE A 322 2.45 5.16 -27.66
CA ILE A 322 2.43 6.30 -28.62
C ILE A 322 2.82 7.65 -27.98
N PRO A 323 2.28 8.06 -26.81
CA PRO A 323 2.62 9.36 -26.23
C PRO A 323 4.05 9.48 -25.70
N PHE A 324 4.76 8.36 -25.55
CA PHE A 324 6.12 8.30 -25.01
C PHE A 324 7.19 8.23 -26.11
N VAL A 325 6.79 8.01 -27.37
CA VAL A 325 7.65 8.03 -28.57
C VAL A 325 7.79 9.46 -29.07
#